data_AF-A0A376JY66-F1
#
_entry.id   AF-A0A376JY66-F1
#
_cell.length_a   1.000
_cell.length_b   1.000
_cell.length_c   1.000
_cell.angle_alpha   90.00
_cell.angle_beta   90.00
_cell.angle_gamma   90.00
#
_symmetry.space_group_name_H-M   'P 1'
#
loop_
_entity.id
_entity.type
_entity.pdbx_description
1 polymer ?
#
loop_
_entity_poly.entity_id
_entity_poly.type
_entity_poly.pdbx_seq_one_letter_code
_entity_poly.pdbx_strand_id
1 'polypeptide(L)' 'MHTDKPLYIDLLITGRNLTLNSASEPVLCNNRESIAQDCQHAIIESGLATRLLAEKKPDTSCRYHDADDTAD' A
#
# COMPACT_ATOMS: atom_id res chain seq x y z
N MET A 1 -21.86 1.06 -28.28
CA MET A 1 -21.26 2.09 -27.43
C MET A 1 -21.75 1.84 -26.01
N HIS A 2 -20.97 1.19 -25.16
CA HIS A 2 -21.34 1.08 -23.74
C HIS A 2 -21.21 2.49 -23.17
N THR A 3 -22.34 3.09 -22.81
CA THR A 3 -22.37 4.36 -22.08
C THR A 3 -21.69 4.11 -20.74
N ASP A 4 -20.50 4.66 -20.57
CA ASP A 4 -19.72 4.55 -19.34
C ASP A 4 -20.43 5.41 -18.28
N LYS A 5 -21.47 4.82 -17.70
CA LYS A 5 -22.26 5.46 -16.66
C LYS A 5 -21.35 5.62 -15.44
N PRO A 6 -21.29 6.82 -14.82
CA PRO A 6 -20.56 7.00 -13.58
C PRO A 6 -21.25 6.16 -12.50
N LEU A 7 -20.60 5.07 -12.12
CA LEU A 7 -21.00 4.15 -11.07
C LEU A 7 -19.88 4.13 -10.02
N TYR A 8 -20.20 3.79 -8.77
CA TYR A 8 -19.20 3.74 -7.69
C TYR A 8 -18.49 5.10 -7.54
N ILE A 9 -19.27 6.14 -7.25
CA ILE A 9 -18.77 7.50 -7.05
C ILE A 9 -18.22 7.61 -5.64
N ASP A 10 -16.99 8.11 -5.51
CA ASP A 10 -16.34 8.32 -4.21
C ASP A 10 -15.43 9.57 -4.24
N LEU A 11 -14.79 9.88 -3.11
CA LEU A 11 -13.82 10.97 -2.98
C LEU A 11 -12.43 10.53 -3.44
N LEU A 12 -11.76 11.38 -4.22
CA LEU A 12 -10.41 11.15 -4.68
C LEU A 12 -9.40 11.38 -3.55
N ILE A 13 -8.76 10.30 -3.10
CA ILE A 13 -7.70 10.33 -2.09
C ILE A 13 -6.35 10.17 -2.78
N THR A 14 -5.46 11.13 -2.58
CA THR A 14 -4.07 11.07 -3.07
C THR A 14 -3.09 11.28 -1.93
N GLY A 15 -2.04 10.46 -1.87
CA GLY A 15 -1.01 10.60 -0.83
C GLY A 15 -1.56 10.54 0.61
N ARG A 16 -2.61 9.73 0.84
CA ARG A 16 -3.35 9.60 2.11
C ARG A 16 -4.16 10.84 2.56
N ASN A 17 -4.40 11.79 1.66
CA ASN A 17 -5.23 12.97 1.95
C ASN A 17 -6.32 13.16 0.89
N LEU A 18 -7.37 13.89 1.25
CA LEU A 18 -8.41 14.31 0.30
C LEU A 18 -7.81 15.25 -0.73
N THR A 19 -8.06 14.96 -2.01
CA THR A 19 -7.64 15.82 -3.11
C THR A 19 -8.65 16.95 -3.25
N LEU A 20 -8.19 18.20 -3.11
CA LEU A 20 -9.05 19.38 -3.21
C LEU A 20 -8.84 20.10 -4.54
N ASN A 21 -9.92 20.65 -5.09
CA ASN A 21 -9.88 21.53 -6.26
C ASN A 21 -9.46 22.96 -5.84
N SER A 22 -9.35 23.88 -6.82
CA SER A 22 -9.00 25.28 -6.57
C SER A 22 -10.00 26.04 -5.68
N ALA A 23 -11.21 25.52 -5.50
CA ALA A 23 -12.24 26.04 -4.61
C ALA A 23 -12.23 25.38 -3.22
N SER A 24 -11.21 24.55 -2.91
CA SER A 24 -11.11 23.76 -1.67
C SER A 24 -12.21 22.71 -1.49
N GLU A 25 -12.86 22.28 -2.57
CA GLU A 25 -13.84 21.20 -2.53
C GLU A 25 -13.18 19.85 -2.90
N PRO A 26 -13.59 18.74 -2.26
CA PRO A 26 -13.11 17.41 -2.61
C PRO A 26 -13.40 17.05 -4.07
N VAL A 27 -12.39 16.50 -4.74
CA VAL A 27 -12.52 15.95 -6.09
C VAL A 27 -13.17 14.56 -6.00
N LEU A 28 -14.04 14.24 -6.96
CA LEU A 28 -14.70 12.94 -7.06
C LEU A 28 -13.95 12.00 -8.01
N CYS A 29 -14.01 10.70 -7.72
CA CYS A 29 -13.56 9.61 -8.60
C CYS A 29 -14.75 8.68 -8.92
N ASN A 30 -14.63 7.87 -9.97
CA ASN A 30 -15.67 6.90 -10.32
C ASN A 30 -15.11 5.60 -10.91
N ASN A 31 -15.99 4.60 -10.99
CA ASN A 31 -15.78 3.32 -11.67
C ASN A 31 -14.44 2.67 -11.24
N ARG A 32 -13.48 2.60 -12.17
CA ARG A 32 -12.19 1.93 -11.95
C ARG A 32 -11.33 2.63 -10.92
N GLU A 33 -11.43 3.95 -10.81
CA GLU A 33 -10.61 4.73 -9.88
C GLU A 33 -11.05 4.50 -8.43
N SER A 34 -12.36 4.54 -8.17
CA SER A 34 -12.93 4.21 -6.84
C SER A 34 -12.59 2.78 -6.43
N ILE A 35 -12.77 1.79 -7.32
CA ILE A 35 -12.44 0.39 -7.03
C ILE A 35 -10.94 0.21 -6.70
N ALA A 36 -10.07 0.93 -7.40
CA ALA A 36 -8.62 0.87 -7.16
C ALA A 36 -8.25 1.49 -5.80
N GLN A 37 -8.91 2.59 -5.41
CA GLN A 37 -8.70 3.21 -4.09
C GLN A 37 -9.06 2.27 -2.95
N ASP A 38 -10.19 1.57 -3.04
CA ASP A 38 -10.62 0.61 -2.01
C ASP A 38 -9.62 -0.53 -1.86
N CYS A 39 -9.16 -1.08 -2.99
CA CYS A 39 -8.15 -2.15 -2.98
C CYS A 39 -6.83 -1.68 -2.34
N GLN A 40 -6.39 -0.46 -2.64
CA GLN A 40 -5.18 0.10 -2.05
C GLN A 40 -5.33 0.31 -0.54
N HIS A 41 -6.44 0.89 -0.09
CA HIS A 41 -6.70 1.10 1.34
C HIS A 41 -6.78 -0.23 2.07
N ALA A 42 -7.50 -1.22 1.55
CA ALA A 42 -7.59 -2.55 2.15
C ALA A 42 -6.21 -3.22 2.33
N ILE A 43 -5.30 -3.10 1.36
CA ILE A 43 -3.93 -3.64 1.47
C ILE A 43 -3.12 -2.91 2.55
N ILE A 44 -3.27 -1.58 2.66
CA ILE A 44 -2.56 -0.78 3.65
C ILE A 44 -3.12 -1.04 5.05
N GLU A 45 -4.44 -1.00 5.21
CA GLU A 45 -5.17 -1.17 6.48
C GLU A 45 -5.04 -2.59 7.02
N SER A 46 -4.97 -3.60 6.15
CA SER A 46 -4.70 -4.98 6.57
C SER A 46 -3.28 -5.21 7.11
N GLY A 47 -2.38 -4.25 6.93
CA GLY A 47 -0.97 -4.38 7.32
C GLY A 47 -0.21 -5.48 6.57
N LEU A 48 -0.80 -6.01 5.49
CA LEU A 48 -0.25 -7.14 4.73
C LEU A 48 1.12 -6.80 4.13
N ALA A 49 1.27 -5.59 3.58
CA ALA A 49 2.54 -5.12 3.02
C ALA A 49 3.67 -5.10 4.07
N THR A 50 3.37 -4.67 5.30
CA THR A 50 4.33 -4.67 6.40
C THR A 50 4.69 -6.08 6.85
N ARG A 51 3.70 -6.99 6.94
CA ARG A 51 3.93 -8.39 7.32
C ARG A 51 4.81 -9.12 6.31
N LEU A 52 4.52 -8.98 5.02
CA LEU A 52 5.32 -9.56 3.93
C LEU A 52 6.75 -9.00 3.89
N LEU A 53 6.94 -7.72 4.20
CA LEU A 53 8.28 -7.13 4.28
C LEU A 53 9.04 -7.55 5.56
N ALA A 54 8.34 -7.69 6.69
CA ALA A 54 8.90 -8.15 7.96
C ALA A 54 9.41 -9.60 7.86
N GLU A 55 8.69 -10.48 7.15
CA GLU A 55 9.12 -11.86 6.86
C GLU A 55 10.42 -11.93 6.05
N LYS A 56 10.78 -10.87 5.31
CA LYS A 56 12.00 -10.81 4.49
C LYS A 56 13.23 -10.31 5.25
N LYS A 57 13.13 -9.96 6.53
CA LYS A 57 14.31 -9.55 7.32
C LYS A 57 15.22 -10.77 7.53
N PRO A 58 16.48 -10.73 7.05
CA PRO A 58 17.41 -11.83 7.27
C PRO A 58 17.72 -11.92 8.76
N ASP A 59 17.71 -13.15 9.26
CA ASP A 59 18.29 -13.52 10.54
C ASP A 59 19.81 -13.24 10.49
N THR A 60 20.21 -11.99 10.70
CA THR A 60 21.62 -11.61 10.91
C THR A 60 22.05 -11.80 12.36
N SER A 61 21.27 -12.51 13.18
CA SER A 61 21.67 -12.92 14.53
C SER A 61 22.28 -14.33 14.56
N CYS A 62 21.94 -15.17 13.58
CA CYS A 62 22.59 -16.46 13.36
C CYS A 62 23.93 -16.26 12.62
N ARG A 63 25.03 -16.65 13.29
CA ARG A 63 26.45 -16.68 12.85
C ARG A 63 27.31 -15.49 13.29
N TYR A 64 27.37 -15.23 14.60
CA TYR A 64 28.63 -14.81 15.20
C TYR A 64 29.44 -16.07 15.54
N HIS A 65 30.49 -16.30 14.75
CA HIS A 65 31.71 -17.03 15.06
C HIS A 65 31.58 -18.50 15.55
N ASP A 66 31.36 -19.41 14.60
CA ASP A 66 31.97 -20.76 14.62
C ASP A 66 33.47 -20.70 14.23
N ALA A 67 34.19 -19.67 14.66
CA ALA A 67 35.58 -19.41 14.24
C ALA A 67 36.52 -19.46 15.45
N ASP A 68 36.52 -20.60 16.15
CA ASP A 68 37.57 -20.98 17.11
C ASP A 68 37.78 -22.50 17.02
N ASP A 69 38.08 -23.01 15.82
CA ASP A 69 38.57 -24.39 15.68
C ASP A 69 39.40 -24.51 14.40
N THR A 70 40.69 -24.12 14.47
CA THR A 70 41.86 -24.62 13.71
C THR A 70 42.97 -23.58 13.64
N ALA A 71 43.90 -23.61 14.60
CA ALA A 71 45.30 -23.24 14.40
C ALA A 71 46.16 -23.85 15.52
N ASP A 72 47.03 -24.78 15.09
CA ASP A 72 48.31 -25.27 15.65
C ASP A 72 48.67 -24.93 17.13
#